data_AF-A0A356RGS6-F1
#
_entry.id   AF-A0A356RGS6-F1
#
_cell.length_a   1.000
_cell.length_b   1.000
_cell.length_c   1.000
_cell.angle_alpha   90.00
_cell.angle_beta   90.00
_cell.angle_gamma   90.00
#
_symmetry.space_group_name_H-M   'P 1'
#
loop_
_entity.id
_entity.type
_entity.pdbx_description
1 polymer ?
#
loop_
_entity_poly.entity_id
_entity_poly.type
_entity_poly.pdbx_seq_one_letter_code
_entity_poly.pdbx_strand_id
1 'polypeptide(L)'
;TINQNMMVRWIPEFRLRDFYDELLAHGMGEPGAEGVSDIVACPGTDTCGLGITSSKGLARALAEVFPPGKIEEDLEGVNVKISGCHNSCAQHHIATIGLHGVGKRIGDHVAPVYELHLGGRVNGTAKIAQLIVKVPAKNVPAAVQHLLDLYRREKQNGESLLTFIDRTGKTKLKDELIPYTILPTYQEDPQYYVDWERDEEFTVEDLGPGECAGGALEMIDNRILEAEQELYHARLLAEKHQYAFAINKAYRAVVAGAKAILVTEGIDPNTDAETLAEFDKIMVAKGLMPAEYQNLAMTIGDLGNKEASADLTQGKMAFTKGFVDFCRTVTEQIGQDLKLTPVEPEPKPTQAVKTIITPPEQESAPLGVAVYDLRGVACPMNYVKTKLKLEMMDHGDQLEVWLDGGDPIRNVPVSLRNDGHKVLEQKAMDADEQHFRVLVEKVEI
;
A
#
# COMPACT_ATOMS: atom_id res chain seq x y z
N THR A 1 -0.05 20.47 3.80
CA THR A 1 -1.52 20.45 3.84
C THR A 1 -1.97 19.04 3.49
N ILE A 2 -3.26 18.71 3.62
CA ILE A 2 -3.76 17.37 3.25
C ILE A 2 -3.63 17.04 1.75
N ASN A 3 -3.32 18.04 0.92
CA ASN A 3 -3.11 17.91 -0.53
C ASN A 3 -1.62 18.02 -0.91
N GLN A 4 -0.70 17.61 -0.02
CA GLN A 4 0.75 17.58 -0.29
C GLN A 4 1.45 18.95 -0.46
N ASN A 5 0.79 20.09 -0.17
CA ASN A 5 1.43 21.42 -0.19
C ASN A 5 2.13 21.80 1.10
N MET A 6 3.06 22.77 1.03
CA MET A 6 3.63 23.44 2.20
C MET A 6 2.93 24.78 2.46
N MET A 7 2.66 25.09 3.73
CA MET A 7 2.09 26.38 4.14
C MET A 7 3.07 27.11 5.06
N VAL A 8 3.66 28.19 4.57
CA VAL A 8 4.56 29.04 5.36
C VAL A 8 3.74 30.19 5.96
N ARG A 9 3.75 30.28 7.30
CA ARG A 9 2.94 31.27 8.04
C ARG A 9 3.81 32.35 8.68
N TRP A 10 3.17 33.44 9.06
CA TRP A 10 3.76 34.56 9.82
C TRP A 10 4.89 35.30 9.08
N ILE A 11 4.83 35.35 7.75
CA ILE A 11 5.66 36.25 6.96
C ILE A 11 5.11 37.67 7.17
N PRO A 12 5.91 38.63 7.69
CA PRO A 12 5.48 40.02 7.76
C PRO A 12 5.10 40.54 6.38
N GLU A 13 3.99 41.26 6.25
CA GLU A 13 3.45 41.71 4.95
C GLU A 13 4.49 42.44 4.09
N PHE A 14 5.33 43.27 4.71
CA PHE A 14 6.40 44.01 4.03
C PHE A 14 7.53 43.11 3.47
N ARG A 15 7.65 41.85 3.92
CA ARG A 15 8.61 40.85 3.38
C ARG A 15 7.98 39.86 2.41
N LEU A 16 6.67 39.93 2.18
CA LEU A 16 5.97 38.95 1.35
C LEU A 16 6.51 38.93 -0.08
N ARG A 17 6.79 40.11 -0.64
CA ARG A 17 7.35 40.25 -1.98
C ARG A 17 8.75 39.64 -2.07
N ASP A 18 9.65 40.02 -1.17
CA ASP A 18 11.03 39.51 -1.13
C ASP A 18 11.05 37.98 -0.96
N PHE A 19 10.18 37.45 -0.10
CA PHE A 19 10.04 36.01 0.09
C PHE A 19 9.55 35.29 -1.17
N TYR A 20 8.54 35.85 -1.84
CA TYR A 20 8.04 35.29 -3.10
C TYR A 20 9.09 35.34 -4.21
N ASP A 21 9.81 36.45 -4.36
CA ASP A 21 10.85 36.59 -5.38
C ASP A 21 12.01 35.60 -5.13
N GLU A 22 12.36 35.32 -3.88
CA GLU A 22 13.32 34.28 -3.52
C GLU A 22 12.80 32.87 -3.88
N LEU A 23 11.55 32.54 -3.54
CA LEU A 23 10.96 31.25 -3.95
C LEU A 23 10.96 31.09 -5.47
N LEU A 24 10.64 32.16 -6.21
CA LEU A 24 10.64 32.16 -7.66
C LEU A 24 12.06 31.90 -8.21
N ALA A 25 13.09 32.49 -7.61
CA ALA A 25 14.48 32.26 -7.99
C ALA A 25 14.93 30.80 -7.81
N HIS A 26 14.31 30.05 -6.89
CA HIS A 26 14.55 28.61 -6.68
C HIS A 26 13.52 27.70 -7.39
N GLY A 27 12.67 28.24 -8.26
CA GLY A 27 11.66 27.44 -8.99
C GLY A 27 10.49 26.95 -8.13
N MET A 28 10.27 27.55 -6.96
CA MET A 28 9.17 27.23 -6.02
C MET A 28 8.05 28.29 -6.02
N GLY A 29 8.04 29.20 -7.00
CA GLY A 29 7.11 30.32 -7.08
C GLY A 29 5.92 30.12 -8.04
N GLU A 30 5.71 28.90 -8.54
CA GLU A 30 4.61 28.60 -9.46
C GLU A 30 3.24 28.80 -8.79
N PRO A 31 2.28 29.48 -9.44
CA PRO A 31 0.93 29.65 -8.92
C PRO A 31 0.08 28.40 -9.13
N GLY A 32 -1.07 28.33 -8.45
CA GLY A 32 -2.08 27.28 -8.68
C GLY A 32 -2.25 26.29 -7.54
N ALA A 33 -1.60 26.50 -6.39
CA ALA A 33 -1.84 25.75 -5.16
C ALA A 33 -3.35 25.63 -4.86
N GLU A 34 -3.79 24.43 -4.50
CA GLU A 34 -5.19 24.07 -4.24
C GLU A 34 -6.14 24.22 -5.46
N GLY A 35 -5.61 24.50 -6.65
CA GLY A 35 -6.33 24.52 -7.91
C GLY A 35 -6.20 23.22 -8.71
N VAL A 36 -6.75 23.21 -9.93
CA VAL A 36 -6.75 22.02 -10.79
C VAL A 36 -5.35 21.59 -11.28
N SER A 37 -4.41 22.54 -11.36
CA SER A 37 -3.01 22.27 -11.71
C SER A 37 -2.20 21.65 -10.58
N ASP A 38 -2.71 21.71 -9.34
CA ASP A 38 -2.11 21.11 -8.14
C ASP A 38 -2.56 19.63 -8.01
N ILE A 39 -1.99 18.80 -8.89
CA ILE A 39 -2.36 17.39 -9.03
C ILE A 39 -1.76 16.57 -7.89
N VAL A 40 -2.62 15.90 -7.13
CA VAL A 40 -2.17 14.97 -6.08
C VAL A 40 -1.87 13.61 -6.70
N ALA A 41 -0.63 13.17 -6.62
CA ALA A 41 -0.19 11.87 -7.15
C ALA A 41 0.45 11.01 -6.05
N CYS A 42 0.23 9.70 -6.10
CA CYS A 42 1.07 8.76 -5.35
C CYS A 42 2.40 8.54 -6.09
N PRO A 43 3.38 7.83 -5.51
CA PRO A 43 4.62 7.54 -6.21
C PRO A 43 4.46 6.65 -7.45
N GLY A 44 3.47 5.77 -7.50
CA GLY A 44 3.33 4.81 -8.61
C GLY A 44 4.62 4.00 -8.82
N THR A 45 4.92 3.63 -10.07
CA THR A 45 6.13 2.85 -10.39
C THR A 45 7.44 3.58 -10.07
N ASP A 46 7.41 4.89 -9.78
CA ASP A 46 8.62 5.67 -9.50
C ASP A 46 9.39 5.10 -8.29
N THR A 47 8.68 4.77 -7.21
CA THR A 47 9.28 4.19 -6.00
C THR A 47 8.41 3.16 -5.28
N CYS A 48 7.17 2.92 -5.71
CA CYS A 48 6.26 1.98 -5.04
C CYS A 48 6.38 0.58 -5.65
N GLY A 49 6.63 -0.44 -4.82
CA GLY A 49 6.66 -1.85 -5.26
C GLY A 49 5.31 -2.42 -5.72
N LEU A 50 4.20 -1.75 -5.36
CA LEU A 50 2.84 -2.05 -5.84
C LEU A 50 2.39 -1.12 -6.99
N GLY A 51 3.25 -0.21 -7.42
CA GLY A 51 2.94 0.70 -8.52
C GLY A 51 2.73 -0.08 -9.82
N ILE A 52 1.57 0.09 -10.45
CA ILE A 52 1.31 -0.48 -11.79
C ILE A 52 1.71 0.55 -12.84
N THR A 53 1.39 1.83 -12.66
CA THR A 53 1.73 2.91 -13.59
C THR A 53 2.48 4.08 -12.92
N SER A 54 3.17 4.90 -13.73
CA SER A 54 3.85 6.13 -13.33
C SER A 54 2.85 7.26 -13.08
N SER A 55 2.53 7.47 -11.80
CA SER A 55 1.57 8.50 -11.40
C SER A 55 2.13 9.91 -11.53
N LYS A 56 3.41 10.12 -11.14
CA LYS A 56 4.04 11.44 -11.27
C LYS A 56 4.34 11.79 -12.72
N GLY A 57 4.71 10.79 -13.54
CA GLY A 57 4.90 10.99 -14.98
C GLY A 57 3.60 11.43 -15.67
N LEU A 58 2.46 10.79 -15.34
CA LEU A 58 1.17 11.23 -15.84
C LEU A 58 0.77 12.62 -15.31
N ALA A 59 1.06 12.94 -14.04
CA ALA A 59 0.80 14.27 -13.50
C ALA A 59 1.54 15.36 -14.27
N ARG A 60 2.80 15.12 -14.64
CA ARG A 60 3.58 16.04 -15.48
C ARG A 60 3.04 16.15 -16.90
N ALA A 61 2.61 15.04 -17.51
CA ALA A 61 1.96 15.09 -18.82
C ALA A 61 0.65 15.91 -18.81
N LEU A 62 -0.08 15.92 -17.69
CA LEU A 62 -1.28 16.74 -17.52
C LEU A 62 -0.99 18.24 -17.31
N ALA A 63 0.27 18.65 -17.10
CA ALA A 63 0.64 20.06 -17.06
C ALA A 63 0.40 20.78 -18.40
N GLU A 64 0.34 20.05 -19.52
CA GLU A 64 -0.06 20.61 -20.82
C GLU A 64 -1.56 20.98 -20.85
N VAL A 65 -2.38 20.23 -20.12
CA VAL A 65 -3.84 20.46 -20.00
C VAL A 65 -4.13 21.50 -18.92
N PHE A 66 -3.36 21.49 -17.83
CA PHE A 66 -3.50 22.38 -16.69
C PHE A 66 -2.22 23.20 -16.45
N PRO A 67 -1.85 24.11 -17.38
CA PRO A 67 -0.64 24.91 -17.23
C PRO A 67 -0.74 25.84 -16.00
N PRO A 68 0.25 25.81 -15.08
CA PRO A 68 0.26 26.68 -13.90
C PRO A 68 0.06 28.16 -14.25
N GLY A 69 -0.86 28.82 -13.55
CA GLY A 69 -1.15 30.25 -13.75
C GLY A 69 -1.92 30.60 -15.03
N LYS A 70 -2.29 29.60 -15.84
CA LYS A 70 -3.07 29.77 -17.08
C LYS A 70 -4.39 28.98 -17.03
N ILE A 71 -4.89 28.72 -15.82
CA ILE A 71 -6.15 28.03 -15.59
C ILE A 71 -7.30 29.05 -15.65
N GLU A 72 -8.35 28.70 -16.39
CA GLU A 72 -9.59 29.50 -16.44
C GLU A 72 -10.41 29.36 -15.15
N GLU A 73 -11.13 30.41 -14.77
CA GLU A 73 -11.97 30.44 -13.55
C GLU A 73 -13.07 29.36 -13.55
N ASP A 74 -13.43 28.81 -14.71
CA ASP A 74 -14.45 27.76 -14.82
C ASP A 74 -14.03 26.40 -14.23
N LEU A 75 -12.76 26.26 -13.84
CA LEU A 75 -12.22 25.09 -13.14
C LEU A 75 -12.02 25.32 -11.64
N GLU A 76 -12.59 26.38 -11.07
CA GLU A 76 -12.56 26.60 -9.62
C GLU A 76 -13.15 25.38 -8.86
N GLY A 77 -12.42 24.90 -7.85
CA GLY A 77 -12.81 23.74 -7.04
C GLY A 77 -12.66 22.38 -7.74
N VAL A 78 -12.11 22.33 -8.95
CA VAL A 78 -11.76 21.07 -9.64
C VAL A 78 -10.43 20.57 -9.09
N ASN A 79 -10.37 19.28 -8.75
CA ASN A 79 -9.14 18.60 -8.37
C ASN A 79 -8.89 17.35 -9.21
N VAL A 80 -7.62 17.03 -9.39
CA VAL A 80 -7.14 15.85 -10.11
C VAL A 80 -6.31 14.99 -9.15
N LYS A 81 -6.62 13.70 -9.08
CA LYS A 81 -5.91 12.77 -8.19
C LYS A 81 -5.53 11.49 -8.93
N ILE A 82 -4.25 11.11 -8.86
CA ILE A 82 -3.67 10.01 -9.65
C ILE A 82 -3.05 8.96 -8.73
N SER A 83 -3.51 7.72 -8.84
CA SER A 83 -2.90 6.58 -8.14
C SER A 83 -2.30 5.59 -9.14
N GLY A 84 -1.14 5.03 -8.82
CA GLY A 84 -0.45 4.10 -9.71
C GLY A 84 -1.07 2.71 -9.71
N CYS A 85 -1.98 2.43 -8.78
CA CYS A 85 -2.73 1.19 -8.67
C CYS A 85 -4.10 1.44 -7.98
N HIS A 86 -4.87 0.37 -7.83
CA HIS A 86 -6.22 0.38 -7.25
C HIS A 86 -6.28 0.75 -5.75
N ASN A 87 -5.15 0.75 -5.03
CA ASN A 87 -5.10 1.04 -3.59
C ASN A 87 -5.45 2.50 -3.21
N SER A 88 -5.56 3.39 -4.19
CA SER A 88 -6.08 4.75 -3.98
C SER A 88 -5.31 5.61 -2.98
N CYS A 89 -3.98 5.48 -2.90
CA CYS A 89 -3.14 6.29 -2.01
C CYS A 89 -3.27 7.81 -2.25
N ALA A 90 -3.58 8.24 -3.48
CA ALA A 90 -3.89 9.65 -3.78
C ALA A 90 -5.37 10.01 -3.60
N GLN A 91 -6.23 9.04 -3.25
CA GLN A 91 -7.67 9.16 -3.07
C GLN A 91 -8.43 9.52 -4.36
N HIS A 92 -8.14 8.84 -5.47
CA HIS A 92 -8.76 9.12 -6.78
C HIS A 92 -10.29 8.99 -6.79
N HIS A 93 -10.88 8.18 -5.90
CA HIS A 93 -12.33 7.98 -5.82
C HIS A 93 -13.11 9.21 -5.33
N ILE A 94 -12.46 10.18 -4.69
CA ILE A 94 -13.11 11.39 -4.16
C ILE A 94 -12.72 12.64 -4.97
N ALA A 95 -12.05 12.47 -6.11
CA ALA A 95 -11.62 13.56 -6.97
C ALA A 95 -12.67 13.91 -8.03
N THR A 96 -12.68 15.17 -8.48
CA THR A 96 -13.47 15.57 -9.65
C THR A 96 -13.02 14.76 -10.87
N ILE A 97 -11.70 14.64 -11.04
CA ILE A 97 -11.05 13.79 -12.04
C ILE A 97 -10.10 12.83 -11.31
N GLY A 98 -10.49 11.58 -11.18
CA GLY A 98 -9.71 10.52 -10.54
C GLY A 98 -9.12 9.56 -11.57
N LEU A 99 -7.86 9.19 -11.41
CA LEU A 99 -7.15 8.26 -12.29
C LEU A 99 -6.50 7.17 -11.46
N HIS A 100 -6.64 5.91 -11.88
CA HIS A 100 -5.82 4.84 -11.32
C HIS A 100 -5.26 3.87 -12.36
N GLY A 101 -4.01 3.45 -12.16
CA GLY A 101 -3.26 2.59 -13.07
C GLY A 101 -3.71 1.14 -13.07
N VAL A 102 -3.81 0.55 -14.26
CA VAL A 102 -4.05 -0.87 -14.54
C VAL A 102 -3.25 -1.32 -15.76
N GLY A 103 -2.79 -2.57 -15.77
CA GLY A 103 -2.20 -3.18 -16.95
C GLY A 103 -3.27 -3.78 -17.86
N LYS A 104 -3.17 -3.60 -19.19
CA LYS A 104 -4.04 -4.23 -20.17
C LYS A 104 -3.24 -5.08 -21.14
N ARG A 105 -3.47 -6.39 -21.13
CA ARG A 105 -2.83 -7.34 -22.05
C ARG A 105 -3.46 -7.31 -23.44
N ILE A 106 -2.65 -7.22 -24.49
CA ILE A 106 -3.02 -7.36 -25.89
C ILE A 106 -2.01 -8.25 -26.58
N GLY A 107 -2.43 -9.46 -26.96
CA GLY A 107 -1.50 -10.49 -27.45
C GLY A 107 -0.46 -10.81 -26.37
N ASP A 108 0.81 -10.76 -26.78
CA ASP A 108 1.95 -11.05 -25.91
C ASP A 108 2.47 -9.82 -25.15
N HIS A 109 1.89 -8.64 -25.38
CA HIS A 109 2.32 -7.38 -24.78
C HIS A 109 1.33 -6.88 -23.73
N VAL A 110 1.79 -6.06 -22.79
CA VAL A 110 0.96 -5.38 -21.79
C VAL A 110 1.13 -3.88 -21.94
N ALA A 111 0.03 -3.12 -21.93
CA ALA A 111 0.05 -1.66 -22.02
C ALA A 111 -0.39 -1.00 -20.70
N PRO A 112 0.19 0.15 -20.34
CA PRO A 112 -0.26 0.99 -19.23
C PRO A 112 -1.58 1.67 -19.60
N VAL A 113 -2.60 1.48 -18.76
CA VAL A 113 -3.92 2.06 -18.92
C VAL A 113 -4.36 2.68 -17.60
N TYR A 114 -5.13 3.76 -17.67
CA TYR A 114 -5.77 4.36 -16.51
C TYR A 114 -7.28 4.18 -16.56
N GLU A 115 -7.85 3.76 -15.43
CA GLU A 115 -9.28 3.89 -15.19
C GLU A 115 -9.59 5.35 -14.84
N LEU A 116 -10.45 5.98 -15.64
CA LEU A 116 -10.87 7.37 -15.45
C LEU A 116 -12.20 7.40 -14.68
N HIS A 117 -12.16 7.99 -13.50
CA HIS A 117 -13.30 8.20 -12.61
C HIS A 117 -13.68 9.68 -12.58
N LEU A 118 -14.97 9.98 -12.70
CA LEU A 118 -15.46 11.37 -12.71
C LEU A 118 -16.51 11.63 -11.63
N GLY A 119 -16.49 12.85 -11.07
CA GLY A 119 -17.55 13.38 -10.21
C GLY A 119 -17.42 13.02 -8.73
N GLY A 120 -16.23 12.67 -8.25
CA GLY A 120 -15.97 12.53 -6.82
C GLY A 120 -15.90 13.89 -6.13
N ARG A 121 -16.36 13.96 -4.88
CA ARG A 121 -16.23 15.16 -4.03
C ARG A 121 -16.44 14.83 -2.57
N VAL A 122 -15.78 15.58 -1.69
CA VAL A 122 -15.96 15.49 -0.22
C VAL A 122 -16.72 16.68 0.36
N ASN A 123 -16.68 17.83 -0.31
CA ASN A 123 -17.35 19.06 0.12
C ASN A 123 -18.80 19.09 -0.38
N GLY A 124 -19.69 19.68 0.41
CA GLY A 124 -21.12 19.72 0.11
C GLY A 124 -21.75 18.33 0.18
N THR A 125 -22.41 17.89 -0.89
CA THR A 125 -22.95 16.53 -0.99
C THR A 125 -21.84 15.58 -1.41
N ALA A 126 -21.26 14.87 -0.43
CA ALA A 126 -20.22 13.89 -0.68
C ALA A 126 -20.67 12.81 -1.68
N LYS A 127 -19.81 12.50 -2.64
CA LYS A 127 -20.09 11.54 -3.71
C LYS A 127 -18.81 10.86 -4.16
N ILE A 128 -18.90 9.55 -4.39
CA ILE A 128 -17.80 8.77 -4.97
C ILE A 128 -17.82 8.91 -6.50
N ALA A 129 -16.64 9.12 -7.08
CA ALA A 129 -16.43 9.22 -8.51
C ALA A 129 -16.81 7.91 -9.22
N GLN A 130 -17.47 8.03 -10.37
CA GLN A 130 -17.89 6.88 -11.14
C GLN A 130 -16.84 6.53 -12.20
N LEU A 131 -16.46 5.26 -12.30
CA LEU A 131 -15.67 4.75 -13.42
C LEU A 131 -16.41 4.99 -14.74
N ILE A 132 -15.80 5.74 -15.66
CA ILE A 132 -16.38 6.10 -16.96
C ILE A 132 -15.79 5.23 -18.07
N VAL A 133 -14.46 5.24 -18.23
CA VAL A 133 -13.72 4.56 -19.29
C VAL A 133 -12.34 4.11 -18.80
N LYS A 134 -11.71 3.19 -19.54
CA LYS A 134 -10.29 2.86 -19.41
C LYS A 134 -9.54 3.48 -20.59
N VAL A 135 -8.53 4.30 -20.32
CA VAL A 135 -7.82 5.12 -21.31
C VAL A 135 -6.34 4.74 -21.29
N PRO A 136 -5.71 4.40 -22.44
CA PRO A 136 -4.27 4.20 -22.48
C PRO A 136 -3.52 5.39 -21.90
N ALA A 137 -2.41 5.17 -21.20
CA ALA A 137 -1.71 6.22 -20.47
C ALA A 137 -1.37 7.45 -21.35
N LYS A 138 -0.98 7.22 -22.60
CA LYS A 138 -0.65 8.28 -23.57
C LYS A 138 -1.87 9.09 -24.05
N ASN A 139 -3.07 8.52 -23.96
CA ASN A 139 -4.32 9.20 -24.36
C ASN A 139 -4.98 9.98 -23.23
N VAL A 140 -4.52 9.83 -21.98
CA VAL A 140 -5.15 10.50 -20.83
C VAL A 140 -5.19 12.02 -20.98
N PRO A 141 -4.09 12.73 -21.36
CA PRO A 141 -4.15 14.18 -21.55
C PRO A 141 -5.21 14.61 -22.58
N ALA A 142 -5.26 13.93 -23.73
CA ALA A 142 -6.23 14.23 -24.78
C ALA A 142 -7.68 13.93 -24.34
N ALA A 143 -7.91 12.84 -23.60
CA ALA A 143 -9.22 12.50 -23.05
C ALA A 143 -9.70 13.54 -22.03
N VAL A 144 -8.80 14.01 -21.15
CA VAL A 144 -9.12 15.05 -20.17
C VAL A 144 -9.40 16.37 -20.90
N GLN A 145 -8.59 16.77 -21.87
CA GLN A 145 -8.83 17.97 -22.67
C GLN A 145 -10.21 17.93 -23.35
N HIS A 146 -10.57 16.79 -23.96
CA HIS A 146 -11.90 16.61 -24.60
C HIS A 146 -13.04 16.75 -23.61
N LEU A 147 -12.90 16.22 -22.38
CA LEU A 147 -13.88 16.40 -21.32
C LEU A 147 -14.08 17.88 -20.98
N LEU A 148 -13.01 18.65 -20.89
CA LEU A 148 -13.06 20.10 -20.61
C LEU A 148 -13.69 20.88 -21.76
N ASP A 149 -13.37 20.52 -23.01
CA ASP A 149 -13.95 21.15 -24.20
C ASP A 149 -15.44 20.85 -24.32
N LEU A 150 -15.84 19.61 -24.03
CA LEU A 150 -17.25 19.21 -23.95
C LEU A 150 -17.98 19.98 -22.85
N TYR A 151 -17.39 20.09 -21.66
CA TYR A 151 -17.92 20.90 -20.57
C TYR A 151 -18.12 22.35 -21.00
N ARG A 152 -17.10 23.00 -21.56
CA ARG A 152 -17.18 24.40 -21.99
C ARG A 152 -18.20 24.63 -23.10
N ARG A 153 -18.37 23.67 -24.00
CA ARG A 153 -19.35 23.70 -25.09
C ARG A 153 -20.79 23.57 -24.58
N GLU A 154 -21.02 22.77 -23.54
CA GLU A 154 -22.36 22.38 -23.10
C GLU A 154 -22.77 22.90 -21.71
N LYS A 155 -21.90 23.64 -21.01
CA LYS A 155 -22.20 24.20 -19.70
C LYS A 155 -23.37 25.17 -19.76
N GLN A 156 -24.24 25.10 -18.76
CA GLN A 156 -25.43 25.95 -18.66
C GLN A 156 -25.26 26.97 -17.55
N ASN A 157 -25.58 28.25 -17.74
CA ASN A 157 -25.75 29.23 -16.64
C ASN A 157 -24.65 29.21 -15.55
N GLY A 158 -23.37 29.34 -15.91
CA GLY A 158 -22.28 29.35 -14.92
C GLY A 158 -22.08 28.03 -14.16
N GLU A 159 -22.63 26.92 -14.69
CA GLU A 159 -22.49 25.57 -14.16
C GLU A 159 -21.02 25.17 -13.98
N SER A 160 -20.69 24.60 -12.82
CA SER A 160 -19.37 24.03 -12.54
C SER A 160 -19.15 22.70 -13.29
N LEU A 161 -17.90 22.29 -13.49
CA LEU A 161 -17.57 20.99 -14.09
C LEU A 161 -18.24 19.81 -13.35
N LEU A 162 -18.31 19.88 -12.01
CA LEU A 162 -18.94 18.85 -11.17
C LEU A 162 -20.44 18.73 -11.45
N THR A 163 -21.14 19.85 -11.53
CA THR A 163 -22.57 19.90 -11.86
C THR A 163 -22.82 19.40 -13.28
N PHE A 164 -21.95 19.78 -14.21
CA PHE A 164 -21.98 19.29 -15.59
C PHE A 164 -21.85 17.76 -15.68
N ILE A 165 -20.89 17.17 -14.95
CA ILE A 165 -20.69 15.72 -14.90
C ILE A 165 -21.95 15.01 -14.38
N ASP A 166 -22.58 15.55 -13.32
CA ASP A 166 -23.78 14.97 -12.73
C ASP A 166 -24.99 15.04 -13.68
N ARG A 167 -25.18 16.19 -14.34
CA ARG A 167 -26.29 16.41 -15.29
C ARG A 167 -26.12 15.57 -16.55
N THR A 168 -24.90 15.50 -17.08
CA THR A 168 -24.60 14.79 -18.34
C THR A 168 -24.68 13.28 -18.15
N GLY A 169 -24.24 12.80 -16.98
CA GLY A 169 -24.34 11.41 -16.59
C GLY A 169 -23.34 10.48 -17.29
N LYS A 170 -23.16 9.30 -16.71
CA LYS A 170 -22.13 8.33 -17.11
C LYS A 170 -22.20 7.91 -18.57
N THR A 171 -23.39 7.65 -19.11
CA THR A 171 -23.56 7.10 -20.46
C THR A 171 -23.02 8.07 -21.51
N LYS A 172 -23.46 9.34 -21.48
CA LYS A 172 -23.01 10.34 -22.46
C LYS A 172 -21.52 10.63 -22.32
N LEU A 173 -21.01 10.76 -21.09
CA LEU A 173 -19.56 10.96 -20.86
C LEU A 173 -18.74 9.78 -21.39
N LYS A 174 -19.23 8.56 -21.20
CA LYS A 174 -18.58 7.36 -21.74
C LYS A 174 -18.52 7.43 -23.26
N ASP A 175 -19.66 7.71 -23.92
CA ASP A 175 -19.74 7.74 -25.39
C ASP A 175 -18.78 8.78 -26.00
N GLU A 176 -18.69 9.96 -25.39
CA GLU A 176 -17.75 11.02 -25.80
C GLU A 176 -16.27 10.63 -25.62
N LEU A 177 -15.97 9.75 -24.67
CA LEU A 177 -14.61 9.34 -24.35
C LEU A 177 -14.17 8.04 -25.03
N ILE A 178 -15.10 7.27 -25.65
CA ILE A 178 -14.79 6.05 -26.40
C ILE A 178 -13.61 6.23 -27.40
N PRO A 179 -13.53 7.32 -28.20
CA PRO A 179 -12.43 7.50 -29.15
C PRO A 179 -11.03 7.45 -28.49
N TYR A 180 -10.91 7.88 -27.24
CA TYR A 180 -9.65 7.88 -26.50
C TYR A 180 -9.31 6.54 -25.85
N THR A 181 -10.25 5.58 -25.84
CA THR A 181 -10.04 4.22 -25.28
C THR A 181 -9.33 3.27 -26.24
N ILE A 182 -9.17 3.70 -27.50
CA ILE A 182 -8.54 2.89 -28.55
C ILE A 182 -7.06 2.73 -28.21
N LEU A 183 -6.65 1.47 -28.07
CA LEU A 183 -5.27 1.07 -27.83
C LEU A 183 -4.79 0.37 -29.11
N PRO A 184 -3.84 0.96 -29.85
CA PRO A 184 -3.22 0.32 -31.00
C PRO A 184 -2.53 -0.98 -30.63
N THR A 185 -2.36 -1.87 -31.61
CA THR A 185 -1.49 -3.04 -31.45
C THR A 185 -0.03 -2.62 -31.31
N TYR A 186 0.81 -3.46 -30.71
CA TYR A 186 2.23 -3.17 -30.54
C TYR A 186 2.92 -2.88 -31.89
N GLN A 187 2.51 -3.57 -32.96
CA GLN A 187 3.06 -3.37 -34.30
C GLN A 187 2.65 -2.03 -34.92
N GLU A 188 1.49 -1.49 -34.56
CA GLU A 188 1.00 -0.20 -35.05
C GLU A 188 1.67 0.96 -34.32
N ASP A 189 1.77 0.90 -33.00
CA ASP A 189 2.42 1.93 -32.19
C ASP A 189 2.99 1.37 -30.87
N PRO A 190 4.30 1.05 -30.83
CA PRO A 190 4.96 0.58 -29.61
C PRO A 190 4.96 1.59 -28.45
N GLN A 191 4.79 2.89 -28.71
CA GLN A 191 4.86 3.91 -27.65
C GLN A 191 3.71 3.80 -26.64
N TYR A 192 2.61 3.15 -27.03
CA TYR A 192 1.49 2.84 -26.14
C TYR A 192 1.80 1.73 -25.14
N TYR A 193 2.91 1.02 -25.31
CA TYR A 193 3.38 -0.05 -24.44
C TYR A 193 4.57 0.40 -23.61
N VAL A 194 4.83 1.70 -23.52
CA VAL A 194 5.82 2.32 -22.64
C VAL A 194 5.10 3.33 -21.77
N ASP A 195 5.32 3.31 -20.46
CA ASP A 195 4.66 4.26 -19.56
C ASP A 195 5.25 5.67 -19.66
N TRP A 196 4.71 6.62 -18.92
CA TRP A 196 5.29 7.95 -18.78
C TRP A 196 6.64 7.86 -18.06
N GLU A 197 7.65 8.50 -18.67
CA GLU A 197 9.03 8.60 -18.14
C GLU A 197 9.70 7.25 -17.89
N ARG A 198 9.37 6.29 -18.75
CA ARG A 198 10.06 5.01 -18.87
C ARG A 198 10.60 4.88 -20.27
N ASP A 199 11.69 4.14 -20.38
CA ASP A 199 12.34 3.80 -21.65
C ASP A 199 12.16 2.31 -22.00
N GLU A 200 11.58 1.53 -21.08
CA GLU A 200 11.38 0.09 -21.18
C GLU A 200 9.92 -0.25 -21.48
N GLU A 201 9.72 -1.41 -22.11
CA GLU A 201 8.38 -1.93 -22.36
C GLU A 201 7.66 -2.21 -21.04
N PHE A 202 6.38 -1.85 -21.00
CA PHE A 202 5.54 -1.98 -19.84
C PHE A 202 5.29 -3.45 -19.51
N THR A 203 5.68 -3.82 -18.30
CA THR A 203 5.43 -5.14 -17.74
C THR A 203 4.76 -5.01 -16.37
N VAL A 204 3.98 -6.03 -16.01
CA VAL A 204 3.43 -6.21 -14.66
C VAL A 204 4.11 -7.38 -13.94
N GLU A 205 5.14 -7.97 -14.55
CA GLU A 205 5.90 -9.10 -14.00
C GLU A 205 6.86 -8.64 -12.89
N ASP A 206 7.31 -7.38 -12.97
CA ASP A 206 8.13 -6.73 -11.95
C ASP A 206 7.31 -6.19 -10.76
N LEU A 207 6.01 -6.50 -10.68
CA LEU A 207 5.25 -6.27 -9.44
C LEU A 207 5.82 -7.18 -8.35
N GLY A 208 6.72 -6.62 -7.56
CA GLY A 208 7.29 -7.31 -6.41
C GLY A 208 6.25 -7.58 -5.33
N PRO A 209 6.58 -8.38 -4.31
CA PRO A 209 5.84 -8.41 -3.06
C PRO A 209 5.97 -7.02 -2.41
N GLY A 210 5.04 -6.13 -2.73
CA GLY A 210 4.97 -4.82 -2.12
C GLY A 210 4.01 -4.89 -0.93
N GLU A 211 4.50 -4.56 0.26
CA GLU A 211 3.60 -4.19 1.34
C GLU A 211 3.00 -2.82 0.98
N CYS A 212 1.69 -2.67 1.16
CA CYS A 212 1.09 -1.33 1.18
C CYS A 212 1.87 -0.50 2.21
N ALA A 213 2.09 0.80 1.97
CA ALA A 213 2.90 1.66 2.83
C ALA A 213 2.39 1.83 4.28
N GLY A 214 1.39 1.04 4.70
CA GLY A 214 0.99 0.90 6.08
C GLY A 214 1.89 -0.07 6.84
N GLY A 215 2.18 0.23 8.10
CA GLY A 215 2.98 -0.65 8.95
C GLY A 215 2.33 -2.04 9.10
N ALA A 216 3.11 -3.05 9.51
CA ALA A 216 2.61 -4.43 9.68
C ALA A 216 1.36 -4.52 10.57
N LEU A 217 1.21 -3.62 11.55
CA LEU A 217 0.00 -3.49 12.37
C LEU A 217 -1.23 -3.10 11.55
N GLU A 218 -1.10 -2.16 10.62
CA GLU A 218 -2.18 -1.75 9.73
C GLU A 218 -2.55 -2.86 8.76
N MET A 219 -1.58 -3.68 8.32
CA MET A 219 -1.87 -4.87 7.50
C MET A 219 -2.70 -5.89 8.29
N ILE A 220 -2.35 -6.15 9.56
CA ILE A 220 -3.10 -7.05 10.43
C ILE A 220 -4.53 -6.53 10.65
N ASP A 221 -4.67 -5.26 11.03
CA ASP A 221 -5.97 -4.62 11.27
C ASP A 221 -6.85 -4.65 10.01
N ASN A 222 -6.28 -4.37 8.84
CA ASN A 222 -7.00 -4.41 7.57
C ASN A 222 -7.48 -5.83 7.22
N ARG A 223 -6.67 -6.87 7.49
CA ARG A 223 -7.07 -8.27 7.23
C ARG A 223 -8.16 -8.75 8.19
N ILE A 224 -8.12 -8.33 9.45
CA ILE A 224 -9.21 -8.58 10.41
C ILE A 224 -10.47 -7.85 9.96
N LEU A 225 -10.37 -6.59 9.55
CA LEU A 225 -11.50 -5.83 9.03
C LEU A 225 -12.11 -6.47 7.78
N GLU A 226 -11.28 -6.93 6.84
CA GLU A 226 -11.70 -7.68 5.66
C GLU A 226 -12.46 -8.96 6.06
N ALA A 227 -11.94 -9.71 7.03
CA ALA A 227 -12.58 -10.92 7.53
C ALA A 227 -13.97 -10.65 8.13
N GLU A 228 -14.10 -9.58 8.93
CA GLU A 228 -15.37 -9.16 9.52
C GLU A 228 -16.39 -8.71 8.47
N GLN A 229 -15.95 -7.96 7.45
CA GLN A 229 -16.80 -7.53 6.34
C GLN A 229 -17.32 -8.71 5.52
N GLU A 230 -16.45 -9.66 5.17
CA GLU A 230 -16.85 -10.85 4.42
C GLU A 230 -17.81 -11.73 5.22
N LEU A 231 -17.59 -11.86 6.53
CA LEU A 231 -18.52 -12.55 7.42
C LEU A 231 -19.88 -11.84 7.51
N TYR A 232 -19.91 -10.50 7.56
CA TYR A 232 -21.15 -9.73 7.53
C TYR A 232 -21.92 -9.95 6.22
N HIS A 233 -21.23 -9.89 5.07
CA HIS A 233 -21.82 -10.20 3.77
C HIS A 233 -22.37 -11.63 3.71
N ALA A 234 -21.63 -12.61 4.25
CA ALA A 234 -22.07 -13.99 4.31
C ALA A 234 -23.39 -14.14 5.09
N ARG A 235 -23.56 -13.41 6.21
CA ARG A 235 -24.82 -13.41 6.99
C ARG A 235 -25.99 -12.87 6.16
N LEU A 236 -25.82 -11.72 5.52
CA LEU A 236 -26.87 -11.10 4.70
C LEU A 236 -27.29 -12.00 3.52
N LEU A 237 -26.33 -12.71 2.92
CA LEU A 237 -26.62 -13.66 1.84
C LEU A 237 -27.37 -14.90 2.35
N ALA A 238 -27.00 -15.41 3.53
CA ALA A 238 -27.70 -16.52 4.17
C ALA A 238 -29.15 -16.18 4.52
N GLU A 239 -29.41 -14.98 5.05
CA GLU A 239 -30.77 -14.47 5.33
C GLU A 239 -31.63 -14.39 4.06
N LYS A 240 -31.00 -14.06 2.93
CA LYS A 240 -31.63 -14.06 1.60
C LYS A 240 -31.70 -15.43 0.94
N HIS A 241 -31.36 -16.49 1.67
CA HIS A 241 -31.37 -17.88 1.19
C HIS A 241 -30.40 -18.12 0.01
N GLN A 242 -29.38 -17.27 -0.14
CA GLN A 242 -28.33 -17.37 -1.15
C GLN A 242 -27.13 -18.16 -0.61
N TYR A 243 -27.38 -19.43 -0.26
CA TYR A 243 -26.48 -20.27 0.53
C TYR A 243 -25.10 -20.49 -0.10
N ALA A 244 -25.02 -20.80 -1.39
CA ALA A 244 -23.73 -20.99 -2.07
C ALA A 244 -22.85 -19.73 -2.03
N PHE A 245 -23.44 -18.54 -2.19
CA PHE A 245 -22.72 -17.27 -2.09
C PHE A 245 -22.33 -16.97 -0.64
N ALA A 246 -23.20 -17.29 0.32
CA ALA A 246 -22.90 -17.14 1.74
C ALA A 246 -21.70 -18.01 2.16
N ILE A 247 -21.64 -19.28 1.72
CA ILE A 247 -20.52 -20.18 2.00
C ILE A 247 -19.23 -19.66 1.36
N ASN A 248 -19.28 -19.12 0.14
CA ASN A 248 -18.11 -18.52 -0.49
C ASN A 248 -17.58 -17.30 0.28
N LYS A 249 -18.48 -16.44 0.77
CA LYS A 249 -18.10 -15.29 1.60
C LYS A 249 -17.57 -15.71 2.97
N ALA A 250 -18.14 -16.75 3.57
CA ALA A 250 -17.62 -17.35 4.80
C ALA A 250 -16.19 -17.91 4.61
N TYR A 251 -15.92 -18.58 3.49
CA TYR A 251 -14.57 -19.02 3.11
C TYR A 251 -13.58 -17.86 3.02
N ARG A 252 -13.96 -16.76 2.34
CA ARG A 252 -13.12 -15.56 2.22
C ARG A 252 -12.81 -14.94 3.57
N ALA A 253 -13.78 -14.91 4.48
CA ALA A 253 -13.56 -14.43 5.84
C ALA A 253 -12.53 -15.28 6.61
N VAL A 254 -12.58 -16.61 6.47
CA VAL A 254 -11.57 -17.51 7.07
C VAL A 254 -10.18 -17.27 6.50
N VAL A 255 -10.06 -17.15 5.17
CA VAL A 255 -8.77 -16.88 4.53
C VAL A 255 -8.18 -15.55 5.00
N ALA A 256 -8.99 -14.48 5.05
CA ALA A 256 -8.55 -13.17 5.53
C ALA A 256 -8.11 -13.21 7.01
N GLY A 257 -8.87 -13.88 7.88
CA GLY A 257 -8.49 -14.06 9.29
C GLY A 257 -7.19 -14.86 9.46
N ALA A 258 -7.01 -15.93 8.68
CA ALA A 258 -5.78 -16.72 8.68
C ALA A 258 -4.58 -15.87 8.23
N LYS A 259 -4.75 -15.05 7.18
CA LYS A 259 -3.72 -14.11 6.74
C LYS A 259 -3.34 -13.10 7.83
N ALA A 260 -4.31 -12.58 8.58
CA ALA A 260 -4.01 -11.66 9.67
C ALA A 260 -3.04 -12.26 10.70
N ILE A 261 -3.22 -13.54 11.05
CA ILE A 261 -2.31 -14.27 11.94
C ILE A 261 -0.97 -14.55 11.26
N LEU A 262 -0.97 -14.97 10.00
CA LEU A 262 0.26 -15.24 9.26
C LEU A 262 1.14 -14.00 9.11
N VAL A 263 0.56 -12.81 8.95
CA VAL A 263 1.29 -11.54 8.92
C VAL A 263 2.02 -11.28 10.25
N THR A 264 1.46 -11.70 11.40
CA THR A 264 2.18 -11.61 12.69
C THR A 264 3.43 -12.49 12.73
N GLU A 265 3.44 -13.56 11.95
CA GLU A 265 4.62 -14.43 11.75
C GLU A 265 5.48 -14.01 10.57
N GLY A 266 5.02 -13.02 9.81
CA GLY A 266 5.73 -12.54 8.64
C GLY A 266 5.59 -13.39 7.39
N ILE A 267 4.49 -14.12 7.30
CA ILE A 267 4.14 -14.91 6.12
C ILE A 267 2.98 -14.19 5.44
N ASP A 268 3.16 -13.79 4.17
CA ASP A 268 2.07 -13.25 3.33
C ASP A 268 1.88 -14.11 2.07
N PRO A 269 1.08 -15.19 2.17
CA PRO A 269 0.87 -16.11 1.07
C PRO A 269 0.09 -15.48 -0.09
N ASN A 270 0.51 -15.80 -1.31
CA ASN A 270 -0.12 -15.28 -2.53
C ASN A 270 -1.38 -16.07 -2.92
N THR A 271 -1.57 -17.27 -2.37
CA THR A 271 -2.71 -18.13 -2.70
C THR A 271 -3.49 -18.57 -1.47
N ASP A 272 -4.78 -18.87 -1.66
CA ASP A 272 -5.63 -19.36 -0.56
C ASP A 272 -5.14 -20.71 -0.02
N ALA A 273 -4.68 -21.62 -0.90
CA ALA A 273 -4.20 -22.94 -0.51
C ALA A 273 -2.94 -22.85 0.37
N GLU A 274 -1.99 -22.00 -0.02
CA GLU A 274 -0.78 -21.71 0.75
C GLU A 274 -1.13 -21.04 2.08
N THR A 275 -2.10 -20.11 2.08
CA THR A 275 -2.61 -19.47 3.31
C THR A 275 -3.07 -20.50 4.33
N LEU A 276 -3.95 -21.41 3.92
CA LEU A 276 -4.53 -22.38 4.85
C LEU A 276 -3.47 -23.38 5.35
N ALA A 277 -2.55 -23.81 4.47
CA ALA A 277 -1.49 -24.75 4.83
C ALA A 277 -0.45 -24.15 5.80
N GLU A 278 0.02 -22.93 5.52
CA GLU A 278 0.98 -22.25 6.41
C GLU A 278 0.36 -21.88 7.75
N PHE A 279 -0.92 -21.52 7.77
CA PHE A 279 -1.63 -21.27 9.03
C PHE A 279 -1.67 -22.53 9.91
N ASP A 280 -2.11 -23.67 9.37
CA ASP A 280 -2.16 -24.92 10.12
C ASP A 280 -0.75 -25.28 10.67
N LYS A 281 0.28 -25.15 9.84
CA LYS A 281 1.68 -25.42 10.21
C LYS A 281 2.18 -24.53 11.36
N ILE A 282 1.95 -23.23 11.30
CA ILE A 282 2.36 -22.27 12.35
C ILE A 282 1.63 -22.55 13.65
N MET A 283 0.31 -22.74 13.59
CA MET A 283 -0.51 -22.87 14.78
C MET A 283 -0.23 -24.18 15.52
N VAL A 284 0.10 -25.26 14.80
CA VAL A 284 0.66 -26.49 15.39
C VAL A 284 1.99 -26.22 16.07
N ALA A 285 2.94 -25.57 15.38
CA ALA A 285 4.29 -25.34 15.89
C ALA A 285 4.29 -24.50 17.18
N LYS A 286 3.37 -23.55 17.31
CA LYS A 286 3.25 -22.68 18.48
C LYS A 286 2.42 -23.26 19.63
N GLY A 287 1.71 -24.37 19.40
CA GLY A 287 0.78 -24.94 20.38
C GLY A 287 -0.40 -24.01 20.71
N LEU A 288 -0.65 -23.00 19.88
CA LEU A 288 -1.72 -22.00 20.07
C LEU A 288 -3.02 -22.40 19.37
N MET A 289 -3.09 -23.58 18.74
CA MET A 289 -4.23 -24.01 17.95
C MET A 289 -5.34 -24.63 18.81
N PRO A 290 -6.54 -24.02 18.90
CA PRO A 290 -7.71 -24.71 19.43
C PRO A 290 -8.04 -25.93 18.56
N ALA A 291 -8.45 -27.04 19.20
CA ALA A 291 -8.74 -28.29 18.50
C ALA A 291 -9.86 -28.16 17.43
N GLU A 292 -10.72 -27.16 17.58
CA GLU A 292 -11.81 -26.86 16.65
C GLU A 292 -11.36 -26.23 15.33
N TYR A 293 -10.15 -25.64 15.25
CA TYR A 293 -9.65 -24.94 14.05
C TYR A 293 -8.52 -25.69 13.33
N GLN A 294 -8.30 -26.97 13.62
CA GLN A 294 -7.30 -27.77 12.92
C GLN A 294 -7.79 -28.17 11.52
N ASN A 295 -6.85 -28.30 10.58
CA ASN A 295 -7.13 -28.75 9.20
C ASN A 295 -8.13 -27.84 8.49
N LEU A 296 -7.90 -26.53 8.53
CA LEU A 296 -8.81 -25.52 7.97
C LEU A 296 -9.21 -25.82 6.54
N ALA A 297 -8.26 -26.24 5.70
CA ALA A 297 -8.51 -26.60 4.31
C ALA A 297 -9.59 -27.69 4.16
N MET A 298 -9.64 -28.68 5.04
CA MET A 298 -10.68 -29.70 5.01
C MET A 298 -12.01 -29.17 5.57
N THR A 299 -11.96 -28.34 6.61
CA THR A 299 -13.16 -27.84 7.29
C THR A 299 -13.90 -26.78 6.47
N ILE A 300 -13.19 -25.88 5.77
CA ILE A 300 -13.78 -24.78 5.00
C ILE A 300 -13.70 -24.97 3.48
N GLY A 301 -12.82 -25.84 2.98
CA GLY A 301 -12.57 -26.02 1.54
C GLY A 301 -13.72 -26.65 0.75
N ASP A 302 -14.66 -27.32 1.43
CA ASP A 302 -15.94 -27.66 0.81
C ASP A 302 -16.83 -26.40 0.71
N LEU A 303 -16.80 -25.78 -0.47
CA LEU A 303 -17.59 -24.61 -0.85
C LEU A 303 -19.06 -24.95 -1.16
N GLY A 304 -19.43 -26.23 -1.11
CA GLY A 304 -20.76 -26.70 -1.49
C GLY A 304 -21.01 -26.66 -3.01
N ASN A 305 -22.11 -27.27 -3.43
CA ASN A 305 -22.62 -27.15 -4.79
C ASN A 305 -23.68 -26.03 -4.88
N LYS A 306 -24.27 -25.79 -6.06
CA LYS A 306 -25.33 -24.78 -6.25
C LYS A 306 -26.59 -25.01 -5.38
N GLU A 307 -26.72 -26.17 -4.73
CA GLU A 307 -27.84 -26.59 -3.90
C GLU A 307 -27.45 -26.69 -2.41
N ALA A 308 -26.52 -25.85 -1.96
CA ALA A 308 -26.13 -25.80 -0.55
C ALA A 308 -27.36 -25.64 0.38
N SER A 309 -27.44 -26.46 1.42
CA SER A 309 -28.55 -26.44 2.38
C SER A 309 -28.39 -25.33 3.43
N ALA A 310 -29.51 -24.97 4.06
CA ALA A 310 -29.54 -24.02 5.18
C ALA A 310 -28.67 -24.53 6.36
N ASP A 311 -28.76 -25.82 6.69
CA ASP A 311 -28.03 -26.44 7.80
C ASP A 311 -26.51 -26.39 7.59
N LEU A 312 -26.05 -26.72 6.38
CA LEU A 312 -24.63 -26.65 6.02
C LEU A 312 -24.12 -25.20 6.12
N THR A 313 -24.91 -24.26 5.60
CA THR A 313 -24.57 -22.83 5.66
C THR A 313 -24.48 -22.36 7.10
N GLN A 314 -25.46 -22.71 7.95
CA GLN A 314 -25.46 -22.31 9.35
C GLN A 314 -24.25 -22.85 10.12
N GLY A 315 -23.87 -24.11 9.88
CA GLY A 315 -22.65 -24.71 10.46
C GLY A 315 -21.37 -23.98 10.03
N LYS A 316 -21.21 -23.72 8.73
CA LYS A 316 -20.06 -22.98 8.18
C LYS A 316 -20.00 -21.54 8.71
N MET A 317 -21.15 -20.89 8.86
CA MET A 317 -21.25 -19.54 9.41
C MET A 317 -20.87 -19.49 10.89
N ALA A 318 -21.32 -20.46 11.69
CA ALA A 318 -20.95 -20.56 13.10
C ALA A 318 -19.44 -20.78 13.27
N PHE A 319 -18.86 -21.70 12.50
CA PHE A 319 -17.41 -21.93 12.46
C PHE A 319 -16.64 -20.67 12.08
N THR A 320 -17.03 -20.02 10.98
CA THR A 320 -16.36 -18.81 10.47
C THR A 320 -16.42 -17.69 11.49
N LYS A 321 -17.57 -17.49 12.15
CA LYS A 321 -17.69 -16.48 13.20
C LYS A 321 -16.72 -16.76 14.36
N GLY A 322 -16.68 -18.00 14.85
CA GLY A 322 -15.76 -18.39 15.92
C GLY A 322 -14.29 -18.17 15.53
N PHE A 323 -13.93 -18.57 14.30
CA PHE A 323 -12.58 -18.40 13.79
C PHE A 323 -12.16 -16.93 13.63
N VAL A 324 -13.02 -16.08 13.10
CA VAL A 324 -12.73 -14.63 12.96
C VAL A 324 -12.63 -13.98 14.34
N ASP A 325 -13.51 -14.32 15.29
CA ASP A 325 -13.44 -13.84 16.68
C ASP A 325 -12.13 -14.29 17.36
N PHE A 326 -11.68 -15.53 17.10
CA PHE A 326 -10.39 -16.04 17.56
C PHE A 326 -9.23 -15.23 16.98
N CYS A 327 -9.19 -15.05 15.65
CA CYS A 327 -8.12 -14.30 15.00
C CYS A 327 -8.05 -12.87 15.54
N ARG A 328 -9.19 -12.18 15.67
CA ARG A 328 -9.26 -10.83 16.26
C ARG A 328 -8.69 -10.81 17.68
N THR A 329 -9.08 -11.76 18.52
CA THR A 329 -8.61 -11.82 19.91
C THR A 329 -7.09 -12.01 19.98
N VAL A 330 -6.54 -12.88 19.16
CA VAL A 330 -5.09 -13.12 19.09
C VAL A 330 -4.35 -11.87 18.60
N THR A 331 -4.83 -11.21 17.55
CA THR A 331 -4.21 -9.99 17.01
C THR A 331 -4.33 -8.81 17.97
N GLU A 332 -5.46 -8.67 18.68
CA GLU A 332 -5.65 -7.65 19.72
C GLU A 332 -4.71 -7.86 20.90
N GLN A 333 -4.53 -9.10 21.36
CA GLN A 333 -3.62 -9.43 22.45
C GLN A 333 -2.17 -9.11 22.07
N ILE A 334 -1.75 -9.48 20.85
CA ILE A 334 -0.43 -9.13 20.31
C ILE A 334 -0.27 -7.61 20.28
N GLY A 335 -1.29 -6.88 19.82
CA GLY A 335 -1.29 -5.42 19.82
C GLY A 335 -1.26 -4.78 21.21
N GLN A 336 -1.78 -5.45 22.25
CA GLN A 336 -1.73 -5.00 23.65
C GLN A 336 -0.40 -5.31 24.33
N ASP A 337 0.16 -6.51 24.09
CA ASP A 337 1.48 -6.92 24.60
C ASP A 337 2.60 -6.05 24.02
N LEU A 338 2.41 -5.55 22.79
CA LEU A 338 3.28 -4.55 22.16
C LEU A 338 3.13 -3.13 22.74
N LYS A 339 2.01 -2.81 23.41
CA LYS A 339 1.70 -1.48 23.97
C LYS A 339 2.00 -1.35 25.47
N LEU A 340 2.23 -2.46 26.17
CA LEU A 340 2.46 -2.47 27.62
C LEU A 340 3.90 -2.87 27.97
N THR A 341 4.70 -1.92 28.44
CA THR A 341 5.85 -2.22 29.29
C THR A 341 6.02 -1.13 30.34
N PRO A 342 5.98 -1.46 31.64
CA PRO A 342 6.68 -0.69 32.66
C PRO A 342 8.12 -1.20 32.75
N VAL A 343 9.07 -0.27 32.65
CA VAL A 343 10.47 -0.47 33.02
C VAL A 343 10.55 -0.60 34.54
N GLU A 344 11.02 -1.73 35.06
CA GLU A 344 11.47 -1.83 36.46
C GLU A 344 12.96 -1.50 36.56
N PRO A 345 13.39 -0.68 37.55
CA PRO A 345 14.77 -0.29 37.73
C PRO A 345 15.59 -1.43 38.36
N GLU A 346 16.76 -1.72 37.78
CA GLU A 346 17.71 -2.71 38.27
C GLU A 346 18.15 -2.48 39.73
N PRO A 347 18.34 -3.54 40.55
CA PRO A 347 19.09 -3.44 41.80
C PRO A 347 20.60 -3.61 41.55
N LYS A 348 21.38 -2.70 42.15
CA LYS A 348 22.85 -2.64 42.15
C LYS A 348 23.54 -3.82 42.90
N PRO A 349 24.84 -4.07 42.64
CA PRO A 349 25.48 -5.39 42.73
C PRO A 349 26.01 -5.74 44.12
N THR A 350 26.04 -7.05 44.43
CA THR A 350 26.81 -7.59 45.57
C THR A 350 27.85 -8.60 45.08
N GLN A 351 29.09 -8.40 45.53
CA GLN A 351 30.30 -9.16 45.16
C GLN A 351 30.37 -10.54 45.83
N ALA A 352 30.86 -11.56 45.11
CA ALA A 352 31.67 -12.65 45.68
C ALA A 352 32.53 -13.38 44.61
N VAL A 353 33.82 -13.05 44.64
CA VAL A 353 35.05 -13.85 44.45
C VAL A 353 35.10 -15.06 43.48
N LYS A 354 35.82 -14.82 42.36
CA LYS A 354 36.81 -15.62 41.60
C LYS A 354 36.74 -17.16 41.60
N THR A 355 36.69 -17.71 40.40
CA THR A 355 37.68 -18.72 39.96
C THR A 355 38.05 -18.45 38.50
N ILE A 356 39.35 -18.29 38.26
CA ILE A 356 39.95 -18.00 36.95
C ILE A 356 40.12 -19.33 36.22
N ILE A 357 39.43 -19.49 35.09
CA ILE A 357 39.84 -20.37 34.00
C ILE A 357 39.79 -19.50 32.75
N THR A 358 40.92 -19.34 32.09
CA THR A 358 41.04 -18.60 30.84
C THR A 358 40.83 -19.58 29.67
N PRO A 359 39.79 -19.41 28.83
CA PRO A 359 39.77 -19.94 27.48
C PRO A 359 40.26 -18.88 26.47
N PRO A 360 40.66 -19.30 25.26
CA PRO A 360 41.33 -18.46 24.28
C PRO A 360 40.39 -17.44 23.62
N GLU A 361 41.01 -16.38 23.10
CA GLU A 361 40.43 -15.21 22.45
C GLU A 361 39.23 -15.49 21.54
N GLN A 362 38.10 -14.84 21.85
CA GLN A 362 37.07 -14.48 20.89
C GLN A 362 36.89 -12.96 20.94
N GLU A 363 37.10 -12.29 19.81
CA GLU A 363 36.83 -10.88 19.62
C GLU A 363 35.34 -10.58 19.86
N SER A 364 35.03 -9.99 21.01
CA SER A 364 33.72 -9.44 21.32
C SER A 364 33.53 -8.06 20.67
N ALA A 365 32.32 -7.79 20.18
CA ALA A 365 31.86 -6.48 19.71
C ALA A 365 32.19 -5.33 20.68
N PRO A 366 32.31 -4.07 20.19
CA PRO A 366 32.53 -2.93 21.06
C PRO A 366 31.36 -2.79 22.06
N LEU A 367 31.71 -2.54 23.33
CA LEU A 367 30.74 -2.42 24.42
C LEU A 367 29.65 -1.38 24.09
N GLY A 368 28.37 -1.81 24.05
CA GLY A 368 27.21 -0.93 24.13
C GLY A 368 26.17 -1.04 23.01
N VAL A 369 26.42 -1.80 21.94
CA VAL A 369 25.49 -1.94 20.81
C VAL A 369 24.51 -3.10 21.05
N ALA A 370 23.20 -2.86 20.89
CA ALA A 370 22.19 -3.90 21.00
C ALA A 370 22.32 -4.86 19.81
N VAL A 371 22.42 -6.17 20.09
CA VAL A 371 22.51 -7.21 19.05
C VAL A 371 21.14 -7.84 18.83
N TYR A 372 20.75 -7.97 17.56
CA TYR A 372 19.50 -8.59 17.15
C TYR A 372 19.76 -9.69 16.11
N ASP A 373 19.71 -10.93 16.59
CA ASP A 373 20.00 -12.10 15.77
C ASP A 373 18.77 -12.53 14.95
N LEU A 374 18.88 -12.41 13.62
CA LEU A 374 17.85 -12.76 12.65
C LEU A 374 18.35 -13.83 11.67
N ARG A 375 19.37 -14.61 12.06
CA ARG A 375 19.76 -15.81 11.30
C ARG A 375 18.64 -16.85 11.33
N GLY A 376 18.42 -17.52 10.21
CA GLY A 376 17.26 -18.38 9.95
C GLY A 376 15.96 -17.62 9.66
N VAL A 377 15.96 -16.28 9.66
CA VAL A 377 14.77 -15.46 9.34
C VAL A 377 14.82 -15.04 7.87
N ALA A 378 13.92 -15.60 7.08
CA ALA A 378 13.82 -15.33 5.64
C ALA A 378 13.48 -13.85 5.33
N CYS A 379 13.87 -13.39 4.13
CA CYS A 379 13.42 -12.12 3.57
C CYS A 379 11.92 -12.21 3.21
N PRO A 380 11.07 -11.19 3.47
CA PRO A 380 11.39 -9.84 3.97
C PRO A 380 11.39 -9.70 5.51
N MET A 381 11.28 -10.78 6.27
CA MET A 381 11.04 -10.68 7.72
C MET A 381 12.23 -10.28 8.57
N ASN A 382 13.43 -10.60 8.11
CA ASN A 382 14.63 -10.01 8.68
C ASN A 382 14.60 -8.47 8.60
N TYR A 383 14.10 -7.92 7.50
CA TYR A 383 13.94 -6.48 7.33
C TYR A 383 12.83 -5.93 8.23
N VAL A 384 11.62 -6.50 8.19
CA VAL A 384 10.47 -6.02 8.98
C VAL A 384 10.78 -6.05 10.48
N LYS A 385 11.37 -7.13 10.98
CA LYS A 385 11.76 -7.23 12.39
C LYS A 385 12.83 -6.21 12.75
N THR A 386 13.81 -5.99 11.88
CA THR A 386 14.83 -4.95 12.07
C THR A 386 14.20 -3.57 12.15
N LYS A 387 13.27 -3.25 11.24
CA LYS A 387 12.55 -1.98 11.21
C LYS A 387 11.74 -1.73 12.47
N LEU A 388 10.92 -2.69 12.89
CA LEU A 388 10.15 -2.59 14.14
C LEU A 388 11.07 -2.36 15.34
N LYS A 389 12.23 -3.04 15.38
CA LYS A 389 13.20 -2.85 16.46
C LYS A 389 13.80 -1.45 16.44
N LEU A 390 14.16 -0.91 15.26
CA LEU A 390 14.67 0.44 15.10
C LEU A 390 13.61 1.49 15.44
N GLU A 391 12.33 1.28 15.10
CA GLU A 391 11.24 2.19 15.48
C GLU A 391 11.13 2.36 17.00
N MET A 392 11.47 1.34 17.78
CA MET A 392 11.47 1.34 19.24
C MET A 392 12.74 1.92 19.90
N MET A 393 13.76 2.29 19.13
CA MET A 393 15.04 2.83 19.63
C MET A 393 15.05 4.36 19.57
N ASP A 394 15.91 5.02 20.35
CA ASP A 394 16.06 6.47 20.29
C ASP A 394 16.93 6.88 19.09
N HIS A 395 16.82 8.13 18.66
CA HIS A 395 17.64 8.65 17.55
C HIS A 395 19.13 8.62 17.93
N GLY A 396 19.96 8.13 17.00
CA GLY A 396 21.40 7.94 17.22
C GLY A 396 21.76 6.59 17.86
N ASP A 397 20.78 5.79 18.30
CA ASP A 397 21.05 4.44 18.79
C ASP A 397 21.51 3.52 17.65
N GLN A 398 22.37 2.58 18.01
CA GLN A 398 22.93 1.60 17.08
C GLN A 398 22.40 0.20 17.37
N LEU A 399 22.02 -0.50 16.30
CA LEU A 399 21.55 -1.88 16.29
C LEU A 399 22.48 -2.72 15.42
N GLU A 400 23.06 -3.77 15.98
CA GLU A 400 23.78 -4.79 15.21
C GLU A 400 22.81 -5.92 14.86
N VAL A 401 22.60 -6.17 13.58
CA VAL A 401 21.66 -7.18 13.08
C VAL A 401 22.43 -8.32 12.45
N TRP A 402 22.18 -9.56 12.87
CA TRP A 402 22.81 -10.74 12.26
C TRP A 402 21.87 -11.37 11.23
N LEU A 403 22.39 -11.64 10.04
CA LEU A 403 21.63 -12.08 8.86
C LEU A 403 22.30 -13.28 8.21
N ASP A 404 21.52 -14.12 7.54
CA ASP A 404 22.05 -15.17 6.68
C ASP A 404 22.59 -14.58 5.36
N GLY A 405 23.50 -15.32 4.72
CA GLY A 405 23.93 -15.07 3.35
C GLY A 405 22.80 -15.22 2.33
N GLY A 406 23.00 -14.68 1.13
CA GLY A 406 21.99 -14.68 0.06
C GLY A 406 21.07 -13.45 0.11
N ASP A 407 19.77 -13.66 -0.02
CA ASP A 407 18.79 -12.56 -0.12
C ASP A 407 18.71 -11.65 1.13
N PRO A 408 18.79 -12.15 2.38
CA PRO A 408 18.75 -11.31 3.58
C PRO A 408 19.80 -10.20 3.59
N ILE A 409 21.07 -10.56 3.37
CA ILE A 409 22.17 -9.60 3.39
C ILE A 409 22.17 -8.66 2.16
N ARG A 410 21.57 -9.06 1.04
CA ARG A 410 21.44 -8.22 -0.16
C ARG A 410 20.34 -7.17 -0.01
N ASN A 411 19.23 -7.54 0.63
CA ASN A 411 18.02 -6.72 0.65
C ASN A 411 17.93 -5.85 1.92
N VAL A 412 18.20 -6.39 3.10
CA VAL A 412 17.99 -5.68 4.38
C VAL A 412 18.79 -4.37 4.46
N PRO A 413 20.10 -4.32 4.14
CA PRO A 413 20.85 -3.06 4.21
C PRO A 413 20.37 -2.02 3.19
N VAL A 414 19.92 -2.45 2.01
CA VAL A 414 19.41 -1.55 0.97
C VAL A 414 18.08 -0.97 1.40
N SER A 415 17.16 -1.80 1.89
CA SER A 415 15.86 -1.35 2.36
C SER A 415 15.98 -0.40 3.56
N LEU A 416 16.89 -0.66 4.50
CA LEU A 416 17.12 0.24 5.64
C LEU A 416 17.67 1.61 5.21
N ARG A 417 18.53 1.66 4.17
CA ARG A 417 18.97 2.94 3.59
C ARG A 417 17.83 3.67 2.87
N ASN A 418 16.96 2.93 2.17
CA ASN A 418 15.78 3.50 1.52
C ASN A 418 14.79 4.09 2.53
N ASP A 419 14.67 3.47 3.69
CA ASP A 419 13.90 3.97 4.84
C ASP A 419 14.65 5.08 5.62
N GLY A 420 15.80 5.56 5.13
CA GLY A 420 16.52 6.71 5.68
C GLY A 420 17.47 6.41 6.84
N HIS A 421 17.60 5.15 7.26
CA HIS A 421 18.56 4.75 8.30
C HIS A 421 19.99 4.64 7.75
N LYS A 422 20.98 4.78 8.64
CA LYS A 422 22.38 4.76 8.24
C LYS A 422 23.02 3.41 8.56
N VAL A 423 23.31 2.64 7.51
CA VAL A 423 24.09 1.40 7.65
C VAL A 423 25.57 1.74 7.78
N LEU A 424 26.13 1.55 8.98
CA LEU A 424 27.51 1.90 9.34
C LEU A 424 28.51 0.83 8.91
N GLU A 425 28.15 -0.44 9.04
CA GLU A 425 29.07 -1.55 8.80
C GLU A 425 28.32 -2.79 8.29
N GLN A 426 28.98 -3.54 7.41
CA GLN A 426 28.51 -4.83 6.90
C GLN A 426 29.72 -5.77 6.79
N LYS A 427 29.74 -6.86 7.56
CA LYS A 427 30.86 -7.81 7.57
C LYS A 427 30.39 -9.25 7.64
N ALA A 428 31.06 -10.13 6.89
CA ALA A 428 30.90 -11.57 7.04
C ALA A 428 31.43 -12.01 8.42
N MET A 429 30.70 -12.93 9.06
CA MET A 429 31.09 -13.51 10.35
C MET A 429 31.91 -14.80 10.17
N ASP A 430 31.69 -15.50 9.06
CA ASP A 430 32.32 -16.77 8.74
C ASP A 430 33.07 -16.70 7.40
N ALA A 431 34.11 -17.52 7.24
CA ALA A 431 34.93 -17.56 6.04
C ALA A 431 34.17 -18.02 4.78
N ASP A 432 33.08 -18.78 4.96
CA ASP A 432 32.21 -19.28 3.88
C ASP A 432 31.04 -18.33 3.56
N GLU A 433 31.02 -17.12 4.14
CA GLU A 433 30.00 -16.09 3.91
C GLU A 433 28.54 -16.55 4.14
N GLN A 434 28.34 -17.49 5.05
CA GLN A 434 26.99 -17.96 5.39
C GLN A 434 26.24 -17.02 6.33
N HIS A 435 26.94 -16.23 7.14
CA HIS A 435 26.33 -15.28 8.06
C HIS A 435 27.06 -13.94 8.04
N PHE A 436 26.30 -12.87 8.27
CA PHE A 436 26.75 -11.50 8.23
C PHE A 436 26.23 -10.74 9.44
N ARG A 437 27.01 -9.75 9.89
CA ARG A 437 26.54 -8.71 10.81
C ARG A 437 26.44 -7.37 10.10
N VAL A 438 25.37 -6.65 10.39
CA VAL A 438 25.07 -5.33 9.83
C VAL A 438 24.85 -4.36 10.97
N LEU A 439 25.67 -3.32 11.07
CA LEU A 439 25.51 -2.27 12.07
C LEU A 439 24.71 -1.13 11.47
N VAL A 440 23.62 -0.74 12.14
CA VAL A 440 22.67 0.26 11.66
C VAL A 440 22.45 1.30 12.75
N GLU A 441 22.52 2.57 12.39
CA GLU A 441 22.21 3.72 13.26
C GLU A 441 20.84 4.28 12.88
N LYS A 442 19.97 4.47 13.89
CA LYS A 442 18.67 5.10 13.69
C LYS A 442 18.85 6.59 13.42
N VAL A 443 18.46 7.02 12.23
CA VAL A 443 18.38 8.43 11.83
C VAL A 443 16.93 8.90 11.89
N GLU A 444 16.73 10.17 12.26
CA GLU A 444 15.43 10.85 12.21
C GLU A 444 14.98 10.99 10.74
N ILE A 445 13.81 10.42 10.41
CA ILE A 445 13.17 10.49 9.09
C ILE A 445 12.30 11.73 9.02
#